data_AF-A0ABD3XS22-F1
#
_entry.id   AF-A0ABD3XS22-F1
#
_cell.length_a   1.000
_cell.length_b   1.000
_cell.length_c   1.000
_cell.angle_alpha   90.00
_cell.angle_beta   90.00
_cell.angle_gamma   90.00
#
_symmetry.space_group_name_H-M   'P 1'
#
loop_
_entity.id
_entity.type
_entity.pdbx_description
1 polymer ?
#
loop_
_entity_poly.entity_id
_entity_poly.type
_entity_poly.pdbx_seq_one_letter_code
_entity_poly.pdbx_strand_id
1 'polypeptide(L)'
;MIETFGQAEFKISLTGVRRRHMFVAAGIRPDGILGLDFFRQHKCDISITQCKLKMQGLKLPCYFAGSVGCHRITLAENIIVPAEREIITRG
;
A
#
# COMPACT_ATOMS: atom_id res chain seq x y z
N MET A 1 3.12 -10.92 14.80
CA MET A 1 1.71 -11.07 14.40
C MET A 1 1.03 -9.76 14.76
N ILE A 2 0.36 -9.09 13.81
CA ILE A 2 -0.36 -7.84 14.09
C ILE A 2 -1.75 -8.23 14.61
N GLU A 3 -2.14 -7.71 15.78
CA GLU A 3 -3.47 -7.93 16.36
C GLU A 3 -4.50 -7.05 15.63
N THR A 4 -5.63 -7.63 15.24
CA THR A 4 -6.72 -6.91 14.55
C THR A 4 -7.96 -6.85 15.43
N PHE A 5 -8.53 -5.66 15.58
CA PHE A 5 -9.68 -5.41 16.45
C PHE A 5 -11.02 -5.41 15.69
N GLY A 6 -11.00 -5.24 14.37
CA GLY A 6 -12.20 -5.25 13.54
C GLY A 6 -12.08 -4.37 12.30
N GLN A 7 -13.22 -4.05 11.67
CA GLN A 7 -13.31 -3.19 10.51
C GLN A 7 -14.34 -2.08 10.73
N ALA A 8 -14.04 -0.89 10.23
CA ALA A 8 -14.97 0.24 10.26
C ALA A 8 -14.72 1.21 9.11
N GLU A 9 -15.77 1.88 8.66
CA GLU A 9 -15.66 2.92 7.64
C GLU A 9 -15.27 4.24 8.30
N PHE A 10 -14.15 4.82 7.86
CA PHE A 10 -13.67 6.12 8.34
C PHE A 10 -13.62 7.12 7.20
N LYS A 11 -13.85 8.39 7.54
CA LYS A 11 -13.58 9.51 6.64
C LYS A 11 -12.17 10.02 6.91
N ILE A 12 -11.24 9.75 6.00
CA ILE A 12 -9.89 10.29 6.06
C ILE A 12 -9.78 11.59 5.27
N SER A 13 -8.85 12.46 5.66
CA SER A 13 -8.56 13.71 4.97
C SER A 13 -7.09 13.75 4.58
N LEU A 14 -6.80 13.68 3.28
CA LEU A 14 -5.45 13.86 2.72
C LEU A 14 -5.40 15.24 2.05
N THR A 15 -4.64 16.18 2.64
CA THR A 15 -4.53 17.59 2.19
C THR A 15 -5.88 18.23 1.81
N GLY A 16 -6.87 18.11 2.70
CA GLY A 16 -8.20 18.70 2.50
C GLY A 16 -9.16 17.86 1.65
N VAL A 17 -8.70 16.82 0.94
CA VAL A 17 -9.58 15.89 0.25
C VAL A 17 -10.06 14.80 1.19
N ARG A 18 -11.36 14.79 1.43
CA ARG A 18 -12.03 13.84 2.32
C ARG A 18 -12.54 12.60 1.56
N ARG A 19 -12.20 11.41 2.01
CA ARG A 19 -12.65 10.14 1.42
C ARG A 19 -13.12 9.19 2.50
N ARG A 20 -14.24 8.50 2.23
CA ARG A 20 -14.68 7.35 3.01
C ARG A 20 -13.99 6.11 2.48
N HIS A 21 -13.46 5.31 3.39
CA HIS A 21 -12.84 4.04 3.06
C HIS A 21 -13.00 3.10 4.26
N MET A 22 -13.09 1.80 3.99
CA MET A 22 -13.15 0.76 5.00
C MET A 22 -11.73 0.51 5.52
N PHE A 23 -11.52 0.60 6.82
CA PHE A 23 -10.22 0.30 7.43
C PHE A 23 -10.32 -0.91 8.33
N VAL A 24 -9.20 -1.63 8.43
CA VAL A 24 -8.97 -2.62 9.47
C VAL A 24 -8.34 -1.92 10.67
N ALA A 25 -9.01 -1.95 11.82
CA ALA A 25 -8.43 -1.50 13.08
C ALA A 25 -7.45 -2.55 13.57
N ALA A 26 -6.20 -2.16 13.80
CA ALA A 26 -5.13 -3.08 14.18
C ALA A 26 -4.12 -2.41 15.12
N GLY A 27 -3.49 -3.22 15.97
CA GLY A 27 -2.41 -2.80 16.86
C GLY A 27 -1.11 -2.62 16.08
N ILE A 28 -0.99 -1.50 15.36
CA ILE A 28 0.19 -1.13 14.56
C ILE A 28 0.90 0.08 15.16
N ARG A 29 2.22 0.18 14.95
CA ARG A 29 3.02 1.34 15.40
C ARG A 29 2.77 2.61 14.57
N PRO A 30 2.66 2.55 13.23
CA PRO A 30 2.28 3.72 12.44
C PRO A 30 0.81 4.09 12.68
N ASP A 31 0.46 5.36 12.49
CA ASP A 31 -0.93 5.84 12.64
C ASP A 31 -1.91 5.18 11.65
N GLY A 32 -1.40 4.68 10.54
CA GLY A 32 -2.19 4.00 9.53
C GLY A 32 -1.34 3.51 8.36
N ILE A 33 -1.89 2.54 7.64
CA ILE A 33 -1.32 2.03 6.39
C ILE A 33 -2.40 2.19 5.32
N LEU A 34 -2.06 2.85 4.22
CA LEU A 34 -2.91 2.91 3.02
C LEU A 34 -2.50 1.75 2.10
N GLY A 35 -3.40 0.78 1.95
CA GLY A 35 -3.17 -0.41 1.14
C GLY A 35 -3.44 -0.20 -0.35
N LEU A 36 -3.18 -1.26 -1.11
CA LEU A 36 -3.48 -1.31 -2.55
C LEU A 36 -4.98 -1.18 -2.85
N ASP A 37 -5.83 -1.64 -1.94
CA ASP A 37 -7.28 -1.44 -1.97
C ASP A 37 -7.66 0.04 -2.00
N PHE A 38 -7.10 0.84 -1.10
CA PHE A 38 -7.27 2.29 -1.08
C PHE A 38 -6.79 2.91 -2.41
N PHE A 39 -5.60 2.53 -2.87
CA PHE A 39 -5.03 3.08 -4.11
C PHE A 39 -5.88 2.74 -5.34
N ARG A 40 -6.37 1.50 -5.45
CA ARG A 40 -7.25 1.08 -6.55
C ARG A 40 -8.61 1.78 -6.49
N GLN A 41 -9.24 1.82 -5.33
CA GLN A 41 -10.56 2.42 -5.15
C GLN A 41 -10.55 3.93 -5.44
N HIS A 42 -9.48 4.63 -5.07
CA HIS A 42 -9.39 6.08 -5.24
C HIS A 42 -8.58 6.54 -6.46
N LYS A 43 -8.18 5.60 -7.33
CA LYS A 43 -7.40 5.85 -8.56
C LYS A 43 -6.15 6.66 -8.28
N CYS A 44 -5.35 6.15 -7.35
CA CYS A 44 -4.09 6.75 -6.94
C CYS A 44 -2.93 6.23 -7.79
N ASP A 45 -2.00 7.11 -8.17
CA ASP A 45 -0.73 6.74 -8.80
C ASP A 45 0.43 7.12 -7.87
N ILE A 46 1.35 6.21 -7.59
CA ILE A 46 2.57 6.51 -6.81
C ILE A 46 3.75 6.64 -7.77
N SER A 47 4.36 7.81 -7.78
CA SER A 47 5.62 8.07 -8.45
C SER A 47 6.76 7.97 -7.43
N ILE A 48 7.44 6.84 -7.42
CA ILE A 48 8.58 6.57 -6.52
C ILE A 48 9.73 7.53 -6.82
N THR A 49 10.04 7.74 -8.10
CA THR A 49 11.15 8.62 -8.53
C THR A 49 10.91 10.09 -8.19
N GLN A 50 9.65 10.52 -8.16
CA GLN A 50 9.30 11.91 -7.84
C GLN A 50 8.87 12.09 -6.38
N CYS A 51 8.85 11.02 -5.58
CA CYS A 51 8.30 10.98 -4.23
C CYS A 51 6.90 11.63 -4.17
N LYS A 52 5.99 11.24 -5.08
CA LYS A 52 4.67 11.86 -5.18
C LYS A 52 3.56 10.83 -5.28
N LEU A 53 2.49 11.04 -4.52
CA LEU A 53 1.23 10.34 -4.68
C LEU A 53 0.28 11.24 -5.47
N LYS A 54 -0.17 10.79 -6.63
CA LYS A 54 -1.22 11.45 -7.40
C LYS A 54 -2.56 10.84 -7.01
N MET A 55 -3.54 11.68 -6.71
CA MET A 55 -4.89 11.25 -6.41
C MET A 55 -5.87 12.23 -7.04
N GLN A 56 -6.64 11.77 -8.04
CA GLN A 56 -7.70 12.56 -8.71
C GLN A 56 -7.24 13.95 -9.18
N GLY A 57 -6.04 14.01 -9.78
CA GLY A 57 -5.46 15.24 -10.32
C GLY A 57 -4.61 16.03 -9.32
N LEU A 58 -4.73 15.77 -8.02
CA LEU A 58 -3.84 16.34 -7.01
C LEU A 58 -2.53 15.57 -6.95
N LYS A 59 -1.44 16.28 -6.64
CA LYS A 59 -0.12 15.70 -6.39
C LYS A 59 0.27 15.99 -4.94
N LEU A 60 0.43 14.92 -4.17
CA LEU A 60 0.77 14.93 -2.76
C LEU A 60 2.27 14.63 -2.64
N PRO A 61 3.05 15.47 -1.95
CA PRO A 61 4.43 15.12 -1.62
C PRO A 61 4.43 13.92 -0.66
N CYS A 62 5.31 12.96 -0.93
CA CYS A 62 5.58 11.81 -0.07
C CYS A 62 7.04 11.83 0.39
N TYR A 63 7.30 11.16 1.50
CA TYR A 63 8.65 10.99 2.02
C TYR A 63 8.90 9.51 2.23
N PHE A 64 10.07 9.04 1.83
CA PHE A 64 10.48 7.69 2.18
C PHE A 64 10.89 7.66 3.65
N ALA A 65 10.27 6.77 4.41
CA ALA A 65 10.76 6.39 5.72
C ALA A 65 11.70 5.18 5.54
N GLY A 66 13.01 5.42 5.67
CA GLY A 66 14.06 4.40 5.51
C GLY A 66 14.92 4.58 4.25
N SER A 67 15.86 3.66 4.02
CA SER A 67 16.64 3.61 2.79
C SER A 67 15.83 2.97 1.66
N VAL A 68 15.77 3.63 0.51
CA VAL A 68 15.19 3.04 -0.69
C VAL A 68 16.21 2.05 -1.26
N GLY A 69 16.03 0.77 -0.96
CA GLY A 69 16.81 -0.33 -1.53
C GLY A 69 15.99 -1.08 -2.58
N CYS A 70 16.58 -1.36 -3.75
CA CYS A 70 16.05 -2.38 -4.64
C CYS A 70 16.47 -3.75 -4.10
N HIS A 71 15.58 -4.41 -3.35
CA HIS A 71 15.80 -5.78 -2.92
C HIS A 71 15.26 -6.73 -3.98
N ARG A 72 16.16 -7.33 -4.75
CA ARG A 72 15.80 -8.34 -5.74
C ARG A 72 15.67 -9.70 -5.04
N ILE A 73 14.43 -10.10 -4.77
CA ILE A 73 14.12 -11.45 -4.31
C ILE A 73 14.20 -12.38 -5.53
N THR A 74 15.07 -13.39 -5.46
CA THR A 74 15.20 -14.43 -6.49
C THR A 74 15.01 -15.78 -5.81
N LEU A 75 14.30 -16.70 -6.46
CA LEU A 75 14.16 -18.07 -5.97
C LEU A 75 15.46 -18.84 -6.23
N ALA A 76 15.80 -19.77 -5.33
CA ALA A 76 16.94 -20.66 -5.53
C ALA A 76 16.75 -21.57 -6.76
N GLU A 77 15.51 -21.82 -7.17
CA GLU A 77 15.15 -22.75 -8.22
C GLU A 77 14.23 -22.09 -9.25
N ASN A 78 14.35 -22.54 -10.51
CA ASN A 78 13.46 -22.11 -11.58
C ASN A 78 12.10 -22.79 -11.42
N ILE A 79 11.03 -22.01 -11.43
CA ILE A 79 9.65 -22.51 -11.40
C ILE A 79 8.87 -21.98 -12.59
N ILE A 80 8.00 -22.81 -13.15
CA ILE A 80 7.08 -22.41 -14.21
C ILE A 80 5.77 -22.01 -13.53
N VAL A 81 5.40 -20.72 -13.65
CA VAL A 81 4.11 -20.22 -13.18
C VAL A 81 3.14 -20.25 -14.36
N PRO A 82 2.07 -21.07 -14.33
CA PRO A 82 1.06 -21.08 -15.37
C PRO A 82 0.38 -19.70 -15.48
N ALA A 83 -0.23 -19.43 -16.64
CA ALA A 83 -1.02 -18.21 -16.84
C ALA A 83 -2.10 -18.08 -15.75
N GLU A 84 -2.32 -16.85 -15.28
CA GLU A 84 -3.34 -16.49 -14.26
C GLU A 84 -3.16 -17.19 -12.90
N ARG A 85 -1.95 -17.62 -12.55
CA ARG A 85 -1.62 -18.20 -11.24
C ARG A 85 -0.61 -17.36 -10.48
N GLU A 86 -0.67 -17.45 -9.15
CA GLU A 86 0.35 -16.92 -8.25
C GLU A 86 0.95 -18.04 -7.40
N ILE A 87 2.20 -17.86 -6.97
CA ILE A 87 2.90 -18.79 -6.08
C ILE A 87 3.29 -18.04 -4.81
N ILE A 88 2.80 -18.54 -3.68
CA ILE A 88 3.11 -18.02 -2.36
C ILE A 88 4.19 -18.92 -1.76
N THR A 89 5.38 -18.37 -1.55
CA THR A 89 6.51 -19.07 -0.93
C THR A 89 6.90 -18.42 0.39
N ARG A 90 7.58 -19.18 1.25
CA ARG A 90 8.18 -18.66 2.48
C ARG A 90 9.51 -18.01 2.13
N GLY A 91 9.68 -16.77 2.57
CA GLY A 91 10.94 -16.01 2.50
C GLY A 91 11.65 -16.00 3.84
#